data_AF-A0A351SP63-F1
#
_entry.id   AF-A0A351SP63-F1
#
_cell.length_a   1.000
_cell.length_b   1.000
_cell.length_c   1.000
_cell.angle_alpha   90.00
_cell.angle_beta   90.00
_cell.angle_gamma   90.00
#
_symmetry.space_group_name_H-M   'P 1'
#
loop_
_entity.id
_entity.type
_entity.pdbx_description
1 polymer ?
#
loop_
_entity_poly.entity_id
_entity_poly.type
_entity_poly.pdbx_seq_one_letter_code
_entity_poly.pdbx_strand_id
1 'polypeptide(L)'
;MKRYEMIKDKNYFSSIIKNGKYNKDKLFVVYRVDSPLNEFPHFGIAIKNSLGKAFLRNKLKRQVRSIIDENKNLFKKNRDY
;
A
#
# COMPACT_ATOMS: atom_id res chain seq x y z
N MET A 1 7.37 -8.68 2.87
CA MET A 1 7.47 -7.24 3.16
C MET A 1 7.92 -7.07 4.59
N LYS A 2 8.98 -6.31 4.83
CA LYS A 2 9.56 -6.09 6.16
C LYS A 2 8.81 -4.99 6.91
N ARG A 3 8.98 -4.91 8.24
CA ARG A 3 8.23 -3.96 9.08
C ARG A 3 8.56 -2.50 8.83
N TYR A 4 9.76 -2.19 8.32
CA TYR A 4 10.19 -0.83 7.99
C TYR A 4 9.63 -0.35 6.64
N GLU A 5 9.26 -1.27 5.75
CA GLU A 5 8.62 -0.97 4.45
C GLU A 5 7.10 -0.70 4.60
N MET A 6 6.56 -0.71 5.82
CA MET A 6 5.11 -0.59 6.06
C MET A 6 4.75 0.77 6.62
N ILE A 7 3.75 1.42 5.99
CA ILE A 7 3.15 2.65 6.49
C ILE A 7 2.25 2.30 7.69
N LYS A 8 2.61 2.78 8.88
CA LYS A 8 1.86 2.53 10.13
C LYS A 8 1.04 3.73 10.59
N ASP A 9 1.50 4.94 10.27
CA ASP A 9 0.83 6.15 10.71
C ASP A 9 -0.49 6.36 9.97
N LYS A 10 -1.59 6.44 10.73
CA LYS A 10 -2.95 6.55 10.19
C LYS A 10 -3.18 7.90 9.52
N ASN A 11 -2.61 8.97 10.07
CA ASN A 11 -2.81 10.33 9.57
C ASN A 11 -2.07 10.48 8.24
N TYR A 12 -0.84 9.98 8.17
CA TYR A 12 -0.05 9.93 6.96
C TYR A 12 -0.74 9.08 5.88
N PHE A 13 -1.19 7.87 6.21
CA PHE A 13 -1.93 7.03 5.26
C PHE A 13 -3.19 7.73 4.73
N SER A 14 -3.92 8.43 5.59
CA SER A 14 -5.09 9.22 5.19
C SER A 14 -4.71 10.42 4.31
N SER A 15 -3.55 11.05 4.56
CA SER A 15 -3.04 12.15 3.75
C SER A 15 -2.66 11.70 2.34
N ILE A 16 -2.08 10.48 2.20
CA ILE A 16 -1.77 9.87 0.90
C ILE A 16 -3.05 9.66 0.10
N ILE A 17 -4.11 9.14 0.73
CA ILE A 17 -5.39 8.92 0.04
C ILE A 17 -6.03 10.24 -0.40
N LYS A 18 -5.90 11.31 0.40
CA LYS A 18 -6.49 12.62 0.10
C LYS A 18 -5.74 13.39 -0.99
N ASN A 19 -4.40 13.38 -0.93
CA ASN A 19 -3.55 14.27 -1.72
C ASN A 19 -2.73 13.54 -2.80
N GLY A 20 -2.59 12.22 -2.68
CA GLY A 20 -1.75 11.41 -3.56
C GLY A 20 -2.37 11.22 -4.94
N LYS A 21 -1.50 11.10 -5.94
CA LYS A 21 -1.92 10.69 -7.30
C LYS A 21 -2.30 9.22 -7.24
N TYR A 22 -3.33 8.81 -7.98
CA TYR A 22 -3.73 7.40 -8.00
C TYR A 22 -3.94 6.89 -9.41
N ASN A 23 -3.74 5.58 -9.58
CA ASN A 23 -4.22 4.83 -10.72
C ASN A 23 -5.29 3.84 -10.22
N LYS A 24 -6.38 3.73 -10.97
CA LYS A 24 -7.51 2.87 -10.63
C LYS A 24 -7.66 1.79 -11.70
N ASP A 25 -7.88 0.58 -11.22
CA ASP A 25 -8.34 -0.57 -11.97
C ASP A 25 -9.65 -1.12 -11.36
N LYS A 26 -10.24 -2.14 -11.98
CA LYS A 26 -11.41 -2.87 -11.47
C LYS A 26 -11.18 -3.46 -10.08
N LEU A 27 -9.97 -3.96 -9.80
CA LEU A 27 -9.67 -4.65 -8.53
C LEU A 27 -8.91 -3.78 -7.52
N PHE A 28 -8.12 -2.82 -8.00
CA PHE A 28 -7.21 -2.05 -7.16
C PHE A 28 -7.33 -0.54 -7.40
N VAL A 29 -7.06 0.23 -6.35
CA VAL A 29 -6.74 1.65 -6.45
C VAL A 29 -5.38 1.80 -5.77
N VAL A 30 -4.38 2.22 -6.53
CA VAL A 30 -3.01 2.39 -6.04
C VAL A 30 -2.70 3.87 -5.99
N TYR A 31 -2.48 4.37 -4.78
CA TYR A 31 -2.05 5.74 -4.54
C TYR A 31 -0.53 5.81 -4.60
N ARG A 32 0.00 7.00 -4.86
CA ARG A 32 1.43 7.29 -4.77
C ARG A 32 1.67 8.74 -4.36
N VAL A 33 2.63 8.93 -3.49
CA VAL A 33 3.21 10.22 -3.14
C VAL A 33 4.73 10.11 -3.20
N ASP A 34 5.40 11.22 -3.52
CA ASP A 34 6.86 11.24 -3.45
C ASP A 34 7.29 11.23 -1.98
N SER A 35 8.19 10.32 -1.64
CA SER A 35 8.67 10.10 -0.28
C SER A 35 9.97 10.89 -0.08
N PRO A 36 10.10 11.65 1.03
CA PRO A 36 11.36 12.34 1.34
C PRO A 36 12.48 11.36 1.72
N LEU A 37 12.12 10.13 2.12
CA LEU A 37 13.03 9.07 2.53
C LEU A 37 13.40 8.23 1.30
N ASN A 38 14.41 8.66 0.55
CA ASN A 38 14.84 8.08 -0.74
C ASN A 38 15.48 6.67 -0.69
N GLU A 39 15.29 5.91 0.39
CA GLU A 39 15.99 4.63 0.57
C GLU A 39 15.21 3.43 0.03
N PHE A 40 13.90 3.36 0.29
CA PHE A 40 13.04 2.24 -0.11
C PHE A 40 11.57 2.66 -0.20
N PRO A 41 10.78 1.98 -1.06
CA PRO A 41 9.37 2.26 -1.15
C PRO A 41 8.63 1.76 0.10
N HIS A 42 7.70 2.57 0.61
CA HIS A 42 6.81 2.18 1.70
C HIS A 42 5.44 1.81 1.16
N PHE A 43 4.77 0.86 1.82
CA PHE A 43 3.49 0.34 1.39
C PHE A 43 2.46 0.35 2.52
N GLY A 44 1.26 0.83 2.21
CA GLY A 44 0.06 0.72 3.02
C GLY A 44 -1.04 -0.05 2.29
N ILE A 45 -1.75 -0.94 3.00
CA ILE A 45 -2.81 -1.76 2.39
C ILE A 45 -4.12 -1.57 3.14
N ALA A 46 -5.07 -0.92 2.48
CA ALA A 46 -6.46 -0.80 2.95
C ALA A 46 -7.36 -1.77 2.19
N ILE A 47 -8.31 -2.37 2.92
CA ILE A 47 -9.38 -3.21 2.36
C ILE A 47 -10.69 -2.70 2.94
N LYS A 48 -11.69 -2.46 2.08
CA LYS A 48 -13.03 -2.04 2.52
C LYS A 48 -13.67 -3.11 3.39
N ASN A 49 -14.34 -2.69 4.46
CA ASN A 49 -15.06 -3.61 5.35
C ASN A 49 -16.19 -4.37 4.64
N SER A 50 -16.78 -3.76 3.60
CA SER A 50 -17.86 -4.35 2.80
C SER A 50 -17.45 -5.55 1.95
N LEU A 51 -16.15 -5.81 1.76
CA LEU A 51 -15.65 -6.93 0.94
C LEU A 51 -15.86 -8.30 1.60
N GLY A 52 -16.20 -8.35 2.89
CA GLY A 52 -16.56 -9.59 3.57
C GLY A 52 -16.03 -9.68 5.00
N LYS A 53 -16.10 -10.89 5.57
CA LYS A 53 -15.69 -11.20 6.95
C LYS A 53 -14.18 -11.00 7.15
N ALA A 54 -13.77 -10.90 8.42
CA ALA A 54 -12.38 -10.64 8.81
C ALA A 54 -11.38 -11.63 8.20
N PHE A 55 -11.69 -12.93 8.16
CA PHE A 55 -10.79 -13.94 7.60
C PHE A 55 -10.51 -13.72 6.10
N LEU A 56 -11.54 -13.33 5.32
CA LEU A 56 -11.42 -13.08 3.88
C LEU A 56 -10.56 -11.83 3.64
N ARG A 57 -10.82 -10.75 4.38
CA ARG A 57 -9.99 -9.52 4.31
C ARG A 57 -8.53 -9.81 4.67
N ASN A 58 -8.29 -10.64 5.68
CA ASN A 58 -6.94 -11.02 6.09
C ASN A 58 -6.24 -11.87 5.02
N LYS A 59 -6.97 -12.79 4.38
CA LYS A 59 -6.45 -13.57 3.23
C LYS A 59 -6.03 -12.65 2.10
N LEU A 60 -6.89 -11.72 1.69
CA LEU A 60 -6.60 -10.75 0.63
C LEU A 60 -5.39 -9.87 0.99
N LYS A 61 -5.33 -9.32 2.22
CA LYS A 61 -4.16 -8.55 2.69
C LYS A 61 -2.87 -9.37 2.61
N ARG A 62 -2.89 -10.66 2.95
CA ARG A 62 -1.70 -11.53 2.86
C ARG A 62 -1.28 -11.79 1.42
N GLN A 63 -2.24 -12.07 0.53
CA GLN A 63 -1.94 -12.28 -0.90
C GLN A 63 -1.32 -11.03 -1.53
N VAL A 64 -1.91 -9.85 -1.28
CA VAL A 64 -1.36 -8.58 -1.78
C VAL A 64 0.04 -8.32 -1.23
N ARG A 65 0.31 -8.63 0.05
CA ARG A 65 1.67 -8.50 0.61
C ARG A 65 2.70 -9.41 -0.05
N SER A 66 2.32 -10.64 -0.40
CA SER A 66 3.23 -11.57 -1.11
C SER A 66 3.59 -11.01 -2.47
N ILE A 67 2.58 -10.60 -3.24
CA ILE A 67 2.75 -10.00 -4.57
C ILE A 67 3.66 -8.78 -4.49
N ILE A 68 3.44 -7.88 -3.54
CA ILE A 68 4.30 -6.69 -3.36
C ILE A 68 5.73 -7.10 -3.01
N ASP A 69 5.94 -8.04 -2.09
CA ASP A 69 7.29 -8.42 -1.64
C ASP A 69 8.11 -9.08 -2.75
N GLU A 70 7.46 -9.92 -3.56
CA GLU A 70 8.06 -10.57 -4.73
C GLU A 70 8.42 -9.55 -5.83
N ASN A 71 7.68 -8.45 -5.93
CA ASN A 71 7.80 -7.47 -7.02
C ASN A 71 8.31 -6.09 -6.57
N LYS A 72 8.80 -5.95 -5.33
CA LYS A 72 9.14 -4.64 -4.73
C LYS A 72 10.19 -3.85 -5.51
N ASN A 73 11.07 -4.53 -6.24
CA ASN A 73 12.11 -3.89 -7.05
C ASN A 73 11.54 -3.15 -8.29
N LEU A 74 10.28 -3.42 -8.66
CA LEU A 74 9.60 -2.71 -9.75
C LEU A 74 9.09 -1.32 -9.31
N PHE A 75 9.01 -1.07 -8.00
CA PHE A 75 8.52 0.20 -7.45
C PHE A 75 9.66 1.21 -7.34
N LYS A 76 9.35 2.49 -7.64
CA LYS A 76 10.32 3.57 -7.44
C LYS A 76 10.61 3.74 -5.95
N LYS A 77 11.89 3.77 -5.58
CA LYS A 77 12.35 3.86 -4.17
C LYS A 77 11.97 5.15 -3.47
N ASN A 78 11.80 6.24 -4.21
CA ASN A 78 11.48 7.56 -3.68
C ASN A 78 9.97 7.81 -3.54
N ARG A 79 9.18 6.76 -3.30
CA ARG A 79 7.71 6.87 -3.30
C ARG A 79 7.08 5.97 -2.26
N ASP A 80 5.99 6.47 -1.70
CA ASP A 80 5.11 5.74 -0.81
C ASP A 80 3.82 5.38 -1.54
N TYR A 81 3.35 4.16 -1.33
CA TYR A 81 2.24 3.51 -2.03
C TYR A 81 1.16 3.00 -1.07
#